data_AF-Q2P9R0-F1
#
_entry.id   AF-Q2P9R0-F1
#
_cell.length_a   1.000
_cell.length_b   1.000
_cell.length_c   1.000
_cell.angle_alpha   90.00
_cell.angle_beta   90.00
_cell.angle_gamma   90.00
#
_symmetry.space_group_name_H-M   'P 1'
#
loop_
_entity.id
_entity.type
_entity.pdbx_description
1 polymer ?
#
loop_
_entity_poly.entity_id
_entity_poly.type
_entity_poly.pdbx_seq_one_letter_code
_entity_poly.pdbx_strand_id
1 'polypeptide(L)'
;CVTADTWVHTGEGPRQVKDLIGQQHSTYINGELFSTTPDGFFCSGIKPVLKIQTQEGYSLRPTANHRVLKVTAQTQKAQYSEWVEAGDLQAGDRILLHNHRGLQAWEGVGTEAEGWLLGNFIGDGCFSVNEANYQRQGLLRFWGETQAEMAEKALALGEVASVTTAAHAAVVHPRNGYSQINSAKLYQLATSFGLKQGLKTITPAIEQASYAFYQGFLRGLFDADGSVQGSQEKGVSVRLAQSDLGLLEAVQRMLLRLGIASTIYQERRPAGERLLPDSQRQPKAYFCKAQHELAIANDNLQIFAELIGFLDEAKQEKLTELLGAYKRQPNRERFTATVVSLEADGVETVYDCTVPGPARFDANGLVAHNC
;
A
#
# COMPACT_ATOMS: atom_id res chain seq x y z
N CYS A 1 23.73 4.78 4.75
CA CYS A 1 23.14 3.60 5.43
C CYS A 1 21.70 3.92 5.81
N VAL A 2 20.86 2.90 5.94
CA VAL A 2 19.43 2.98 6.29
C VAL A 2 19.10 2.10 7.51
N THR A 3 17.94 2.30 8.12
CA THR A 3 17.47 1.51 9.28
C THR A 3 16.95 0.13 8.87
N ALA A 4 16.92 -0.81 9.83
CA ALA A 4 16.60 -2.23 9.62
C ALA A 4 15.15 -2.48 9.13
N ASP A 5 14.24 -1.54 9.40
CA ASP A 5 12.82 -1.57 9.01
C ASP A 5 12.56 -1.06 7.59
N THR A 6 13.57 -0.51 6.92
CA THR A 6 13.48 -0.04 5.54
C THR A 6 13.15 -1.22 4.63
N TRP A 7 12.17 -1.04 3.75
CA TRP A 7 11.79 -2.02 2.74
C TRP A 7 12.64 -1.89 1.48
N VAL A 8 12.98 -3.03 0.90
CA VAL A 8 13.70 -3.16 -0.36
C VAL A 8 12.88 -4.05 -1.29
N HIS A 9 12.68 -3.61 -2.53
CA HIS A 9 12.04 -4.41 -3.56
C HIS A 9 13.00 -5.47 -4.11
N THR A 10 12.89 -6.71 -3.64
CA THR A 10 13.76 -7.83 -4.06
C THR A 10 13.14 -8.67 -5.16
N GLY A 11 13.92 -9.56 -5.81
CA GLY A 11 13.40 -10.51 -6.79
C GLY A 11 12.46 -11.58 -6.22
N GLU A 12 12.46 -11.77 -4.89
CA GLU A 12 11.54 -12.66 -4.17
C GLU A 12 10.37 -11.89 -3.52
N GLY A 13 10.11 -10.69 -4.04
CA GLY A 13 9.18 -9.73 -3.48
C GLY A 13 9.80 -8.85 -2.39
N PRO A 14 9.04 -7.92 -1.80
CA PRO A 14 9.59 -6.95 -0.86
C PRO A 14 10.08 -7.61 0.42
N ARG A 15 11.21 -7.15 0.95
CA ARG A 15 11.77 -7.59 2.23
C ARG A 15 12.25 -6.38 3.03
N GLN A 16 12.25 -6.47 4.35
CA GLN A 16 12.89 -5.45 5.16
C GLN A 16 14.39 -5.71 5.22
N VAL A 17 15.19 -4.66 5.37
CA VAL A 17 16.65 -4.74 5.47
C VAL A 17 17.08 -5.78 6.53
N LYS A 18 16.39 -5.84 7.67
CA LYS A 18 16.65 -6.84 8.72
C LYS A 18 16.60 -8.30 8.25
N ASP A 19 15.80 -8.59 7.23
CA ASP A 19 15.60 -9.91 6.65
C ASP A 19 16.62 -10.21 5.54
N LEU A 20 17.49 -9.25 5.20
CA LEU A 20 18.46 -9.30 4.10
C LEU A 20 19.92 -9.21 4.57
N ILE A 21 20.15 -9.22 5.89
CA ILE A 21 21.48 -9.07 6.48
C ILE A 21 22.31 -10.34 6.23
N GLY A 22 23.51 -10.19 5.67
CA GLY A 22 24.46 -11.29 5.48
C GLY A 22 24.06 -12.29 4.40
N GLN A 23 23.10 -11.93 3.53
CA GLN A 23 22.63 -12.80 2.45
C GLN A 23 22.57 -12.07 1.11
N GLN A 24 23.21 -12.66 0.10
CA GLN A 24 23.05 -12.22 -1.26
C GLN A 24 21.58 -12.28 -1.68
N HIS A 25 21.10 -11.24 -2.33
CA HIS A 25 19.76 -11.19 -2.87
C HIS A 25 19.76 -10.38 -4.17
N SER A 26 18.67 -10.51 -4.92
CA SER A 26 18.41 -9.67 -6.07
C SER A 26 17.52 -8.50 -5.67
N THR A 27 17.75 -7.31 -6.23
CA THR A 27 17.00 -6.09 -5.98
C THR A 27 16.57 -5.45 -7.30
N TYR A 28 15.34 -4.96 -7.35
CA TYR A 28 14.85 -4.21 -8.48
C TYR A 28 15.34 -2.76 -8.43
N ILE A 29 15.77 -2.26 -9.58
CA ILE A 29 16.18 -0.88 -9.82
C ILE A 29 15.48 -0.42 -11.10
N ASN A 30 14.44 0.40 -10.95
CA ASN A 30 13.64 0.90 -12.07
C ASN A 30 13.10 -0.21 -13.01
N GLY A 31 12.64 -1.31 -12.41
CA GLY A 31 12.05 -2.45 -13.13
C GLY A 31 13.05 -3.50 -13.61
N GLU A 32 14.36 -3.24 -13.53
CA GLU A 32 15.41 -4.19 -13.87
C GLU A 32 16.00 -4.84 -12.60
N LEU A 33 16.36 -6.12 -12.68
CA LEU A 33 16.81 -6.90 -11.54
C LEU A 33 18.35 -6.99 -11.50
N PHE A 34 18.95 -6.65 -10.37
CA PHE A 34 20.39 -6.72 -10.13
C PHE A 34 20.69 -7.54 -8.87
N SER A 35 21.85 -8.18 -8.79
CA SER A 35 22.26 -8.88 -7.57
C SER A 35 23.11 -7.98 -6.68
N THR A 36 22.96 -8.10 -5.37
CA THR A 36 23.94 -7.55 -4.43
C THR A 36 25.24 -8.34 -4.46
N THR A 37 26.28 -7.85 -3.79
CA THR A 37 27.42 -8.67 -3.38
C THR A 37 26.99 -9.82 -2.46
N PRO A 38 27.83 -10.85 -2.27
CA PRO A 38 27.54 -11.98 -1.37
C PRO A 38 27.18 -11.57 0.07
N ASP A 39 27.70 -10.45 0.55
CA ASP A 39 27.45 -9.95 1.90
C ASP A 39 26.02 -9.42 2.10
N GLY A 40 25.28 -9.14 1.02
CA GLY A 40 23.94 -8.57 1.10
C GLY A 40 23.92 -7.23 1.81
N PHE A 41 22.96 -7.04 2.72
CA PHE A 41 23.02 -5.94 3.68
C PHE A 41 24.01 -6.27 4.82
N PHE A 42 24.84 -5.31 5.21
CA PHE A 42 25.78 -5.44 6.32
C PHE A 42 25.63 -4.30 7.32
N CYS A 43 25.90 -4.59 8.59
CA CYS A 43 25.88 -3.58 9.64
C CYS A 43 26.98 -2.57 9.42
N SER A 44 26.61 -1.29 9.35
CA SER A 44 27.52 -0.16 9.18
C SER A 44 27.78 0.59 10.50
N GLY A 45 27.32 0.05 11.63
CA GLY A 45 27.47 0.59 12.97
C GLY A 45 26.22 1.28 13.52
N ILE A 46 26.36 1.86 14.71
CA ILE A 46 25.31 2.66 15.38
C ILE A 46 25.56 4.12 15.06
N LYS A 47 24.61 4.78 14.37
CA LYS A 47 24.78 6.15 13.84
C LYS A 47 23.53 6.99 14.08
N PRO A 48 23.67 8.34 14.17
CA PRO A 48 22.53 9.23 14.10
C PRO A 48 21.77 9.04 12.79
N VAL A 49 20.45 8.98 12.87
CA VAL A 49 19.57 8.86 11.71
C VAL A 49 18.74 10.14 11.55
N LEU A 50 18.45 10.46 10.30
CA LEU A 50 17.51 11.50 9.92
C LEU A 50 16.21 10.83 9.49
N LYS A 51 15.10 11.57 9.54
CA LYS A 51 13.83 11.21 8.91
C LYS A 51 13.53 12.19 7.80
N ILE A 52 13.62 11.70 6.56
CA ILE A 52 13.12 12.43 5.39
C ILE A 52 11.61 12.19 5.33
N GLN A 53 10.83 13.26 5.28
CA GLN A 53 9.41 13.20 4.96
C GLN A 53 9.14 13.98 3.69
N THR A 54 8.24 13.46 2.85
CA THR A 54 7.84 14.13 1.61
C THR A 54 6.39 14.54 1.64
N GLN A 55 6.05 15.56 0.85
CA GLN A 55 4.70 16.08 0.69
C GLN A 55 3.71 15.01 0.22
N GLU A 56 4.18 14.07 -0.61
CA GLU A 56 3.38 13.00 -1.17
C GLU A 56 3.17 11.83 -0.20
N GLY A 57 3.87 11.80 0.94
CA GLY A 57 3.74 10.77 1.99
C GLY A 57 4.86 9.74 2.04
N TYR A 58 5.83 9.80 1.13
CA TYR A 58 7.00 8.92 1.18
C TYR A 58 7.94 9.32 2.32
N SER A 59 8.62 8.33 2.89
CA SER A 59 9.59 8.58 3.95
C SER A 59 10.75 7.58 3.94
N LEU A 60 11.90 8.04 4.42
CA LEU A 60 13.10 7.24 4.58
C LEU A 60 13.83 7.68 5.85
N ARG A 61 14.48 6.72 6.52
CA ARG A 61 15.30 6.95 7.71
C ARG A 61 16.79 6.70 7.44
N PRO A 62 17.51 7.59 6.74
CA PRO A 62 18.90 7.38 6.41
C PRO A 62 19.87 8.05 7.39
N THR A 63 21.15 7.70 7.32
CA THR A 63 22.23 8.53 7.89
C THR A 63 22.41 9.81 7.07
N ALA A 64 22.88 10.88 7.70
CA ALA A 64 23.06 12.19 7.04
C ALA A 64 23.90 12.12 5.75
N ASN A 65 24.98 11.33 5.75
CA ASN A 65 25.87 11.18 4.60
C ASN A 65 25.35 10.19 3.52
N HIS A 66 24.22 9.52 3.76
CA HIS A 66 23.68 8.59 2.77
C HIS A 66 23.11 9.37 1.59
N ARG A 67 23.40 8.94 0.37
CA ARG A 67 23.03 9.70 -0.83
C ARG A 67 21.69 9.26 -1.39
N VAL A 68 20.87 10.25 -1.73
CA VAL A 68 19.62 10.09 -2.50
C VAL A 68 19.71 10.87 -3.80
N LEU A 69 18.87 10.51 -4.77
CA LEU A 69 18.93 11.10 -6.10
C LEU A 69 18.00 12.32 -6.21
N LYS A 70 18.56 13.53 -6.17
CA LYS A 70 17.82 14.80 -6.24
C LYS A 70 17.63 15.26 -7.67
N VAL A 71 16.43 15.70 -8.03
CA VAL A 71 16.11 16.31 -9.33
C VAL A 71 16.68 17.73 -9.39
N THR A 72 17.50 17.99 -10.40
CA THR A 72 18.11 19.30 -10.65
C THR A 72 17.37 20.10 -11.71
N ALA A 73 16.81 19.42 -12.69
CA ALA A 73 15.99 20.03 -13.73
C ALA A 73 14.97 19.04 -14.29
N GLN A 74 13.82 19.55 -14.74
CA GLN A 74 12.80 18.75 -15.39
C GLN A 74 12.25 19.48 -16.61
N THR A 75 12.25 18.79 -17.75
CA THR A 75 11.57 19.21 -18.96
C THR A 75 10.35 18.31 -19.19
N GLN A 76 9.60 18.57 -20.26
CA GLN A 76 8.53 17.66 -20.66
C GLN A 76 9.05 16.25 -21.00
N LYS A 77 10.27 16.13 -21.54
CA LYS A 77 10.82 14.86 -22.06
C LYS A 77 11.82 14.17 -21.14
N ALA A 78 12.55 14.93 -20.33
CA ALA A 78 13.67 14.43 -19.54
C ALA A 78 13.69 15.01 -18.13
N GLN A 79 14.27 14.25 -17.22
CA GLN A 79 14.51 14.64 -15.85
C GLN A 79 16.00 14.43 -15.56
N TYR A 80 16.63 15.46 -15.04
CA TYR A 80 18.05 15.47 -14.68
C TYR A 80 18.16 15.39 -13.17
N SER A 81 19.14 14.63 -12.70
CA SER A 81 19.32 14.40 -11.27
C SER A 81 20.79 14.26 -10.90
N GLU A 82 21.08 14.49 -9.63
CA GLU A 82 22.39 14.35 -9.02
C GLU A 82 22.30 13.68 -7.66
N TRP A 83 23.37 13.01 -7.24
CA TRP A 83 23.46 12.42 -5.91
C TRP A 83 23.76 13.50 -4.88
N VAL A 84 22.91 13.58 -3.86
CA VAL A 84 23.07 14.52 -2.73
C VAL A 84 22.99 13.74 -1.43
N GLU A 85 23.78 14.13 -0.45
CA GLU A 85 23.69 13.56 0.90
C GLU A 85 22.35 13.93 1.53
N ALA A 86 21.73 12.99 2.25
CA ALA A 86 20.43 13.20 2.88
C ALA A 86 20.43 14.41 3.83
N GLY A 87 21.55 14.67 4.50
CA GLY A 87 21.76 15.82 5.39
C GLY A 87 21.75 17.19 4.69
N ASP A 88 21.97 17.22 3.38
CA ASP A 88 22.00 18.46 2.59
C ASP A 88 20.65 18.77 1.92
N LEU A 89 19.66 17.89 2.06
CA LEU A 89 18.32 18.10 1.51
C LEU A 89 17.62 19.27 2.20
N GLN A 90 16.90 20.05 1.39
CA GLN A 90 16.09 21.17 1.85
C GLN A 90 14.63 20.94 1.54
N ALA A 91 13.74 21.57 2.31
CA ALA A 91 12.31 21.58 1.99
C ALA A 91 12.09 22.17 0.59
N GLY A 92 11.29 21.48 -0.23
CA GLY A 92 11.07 21.80 -1.64
C GLY A 92 11.99 21.06 -2.61
N ASP A 93 13.08 20.44 -2.15
CA ASP A 93 13.88 19.55 -2.99
C ASP A 93 13.04 18.36 -3.46
N ARG A 94 13.21 17.96 -4.71
CA ARG A 94 12.52 16.81 -5.28
C ARG A 94 13.49 15.65 -5.41
N ILE A 95 13.16 14.50 -4.83
CA ILE A 95 13.96 13.27 -4.85
C ILE A 95 13.27 12.18 -5.65
N LEU A 96 14.05 11.28 -6.27
CA LEU A 96 13.53 10.24 -7.15
C LEU A 96 12.98 9.04 -6.39
N LEU A 97 11.82 8.58 -6.87
CA LEU A 97 11.24 7.28 -6.59
C LEU A 97 11.62 6.31 -7.71
N HIS A 98 11.67 5.03 -7.39
CA HIS A 98 11.79 3.99 -8.39
C HIS A 98 10.53 3.89 -9.24
N ASN A 99 10.72 3.76 -10.55
CA ASN A 99 9.65 3.41 -11.47
C ASN A 99 9.75 1.91 -11.81
N HIS A 100 8.90 1.10 -11.19
CA HIS A 100 8.89 -0.34 -11.42
C HIS A 100 7.86 -0.81 -12.46
N ARG A 101 7.31 0.10 -13.28
CA ARG A 101 6.39 -0.30 -14.37
C ARG A 101 7.08 -1.29 -15.32
N GLY A 102 6.36 -2.33 -15.72
CA GLY A 102 6.86 -3.35 -16.64
C GLY A 102 7.79 -4.38 -16.02
N LEU A 103 7.87 -4.45 -14.68
CA LEU A 103 8.60 -5.50 -13.99
C LEU A 103 7.99 -6.88 -14.26
N GLN A 104 8.82 -7.93 -14.13
CA GLN A 104 8.36 -9.31 -14.10
C GLN A 104 7.73 -9.64 -12.76
N ALA A 105 6.54 -10.24 -12.76
CA ALA A 105 5.86 -10.66 -11.54
C ALA A 105 6.78 -11.53 -10.66
N TRP A 106 6.85 -11.19 -9.36
CA TRP A 106 7.60 -11.96 -8.37
C TRP A 106 6.74 -13.04 -7.73
N GLU A 107 7.38 -14.16 -7.44
CA GLU A 107 6.78 -15.27 -6.69
C GLU A 107 6.74 -14.95 -5.19
N GLY A 108 5.84 -15.59 -4.47
CA GLY A 108 5.73 -15.42 -3.02
C GLY A 108 4.56 -16.18 -2.43
N VAL A 109 4.29 -15.95 -1.15
CA VAL A 109 3.15 -16.56 -0.45
C VAL A 109 1.86 -15.82 -0.82
N GLY A 110 0.78 -16.59 -0.97
CA GLY A 110 -0.56 -16.07 -1.19
C GLY A 110 -0.95 -15.98 -2.66
N THR A 111 -2.24 -16.12 -2.92
CA THR A 111 -2.88 -16.02 -4.22
C THR A 111 -3.65 -14.71 -4.37
N GLU A 112 -4.08 -14.38 -5.59
CA GLU A 112 -4.95 -13.22 -5.84
C GLU A 112 -6.27 -13.29 -5.08
N ALA A 113 -6.90 -14.48 -5.00
CA ALA A 113 -8.15 -14.66 -4.26
C ALA A 113 -7.98 -14.44 -2.75
N GLU A 114 -6.93 -15.00 -2.15
CA GLU A 114 -6.57 -14.75 -0.74
C GLU A 114 -6.28 -13.27 -0.50
N GLY A 115 -5.56 -12.63 -1.43
CA GLY A 115 -5.31 -11.20 -1.41
C GLY A 115 -6.61 -10.42 -1.33
N TRP A 116 -7.53 -10.62 -2.26
CA TRP A 116 -8.80 -9.90 -2.31
C TRP A 116 -9.61 -10.06 -1.03
N LEU A 117 -9.71 -11.28 -0.52
CA LEU A 117 -10.41 -11.57 0.73
C LEU A 117 -9.80 -10.83 1.92
N LEU A 118 -8.47 -10.78 2.02
CA LEU A 118 -7.79 -10.08 3.11
C LEU A 118 -7.80 -8.56 2.97
N GLY A 119 -7.74 -8.03 1.75
CA GLY A 119 -7.90 -6.60 1.46
C GLY A 119 -9.28 -6.12 1.89
N ASN A 120 -10.32 -6.83 1.47
CA ASN A 120 -11.70 -6.52 1.86
C ASN A 120 -11.92 -6.72 3.37
N PHE A 121 -11.31 -7.75 3.96
CA PHE A 121 -11.38 -8.00 5.39
C PHE A 121 -10.78 -6.86 6.23
N ILE A 122 -9.68 -6.26 5.79
CA ILE A 122 -9.07 -5.11 6.47
C ILE A 122 -9.98 -3.88 6.40
N GLY A 123 -10.61 -3.61 5.26
CA GLY A 123 -11.56 -2.51 5.12
C GLY A 123 -12.84 -2.73 5.94
N ASP A 124 -13.76 -3.55 5.42
CA ASP A 124 -15.11 -3.71 5.97
C ASP A 124 -15.29 -4.94 6.87
N GLY A 125 -14.32 -5.86 6.88
CA GLY A 125 -14.41 -7.09 7.66
C GLY A 125 -14.24 -6.91 9.17
N CYS A 126 -14.39 -7.99 9.93
CA CYS A 126 -14.01 -8.01 11.34
C CYS A 126 -13.78 -9.42 11.90
N PHE A 127 -13.00 -9.49 12.98
CA PHE A 127 -12.89 -10.70 13.77
C PHE A 127 -14.11 -10.87 14.67
N SER A 128 -14.63 -12.09 14.73
CA SER A 128 -15.69 -12.51 15.65
C SER A 128 -15.20 -13.67 16.50
N VAL A 129 -15.26 -13.51 17.82
CA VAL A 129 -14.93 -14.55 18.79
C VAL A 129 -16.15 -14.76 19.68
N ASN A 130 -16.68 -15.97 19.70
CA ASN A 130 -17.73 -16.35 20.63
C ASN A 130 -17.08 -16.85 21.92
N GLU A 131 -17.20 -16.09 23.00
CA GLU A 131 -16.56 -16.41 24.28
C GLU A 131 -17.11 -17.67 24.95
N ALA A 132 -18.38 -18.04 24.69
CA ALA A 132 -19.01 -19.18 25.33
C ALA A 132 -18.53 -20.54 24.78
N ASN A 133 -18.17 -20.59 23.49
CA ASN A 133 -17.76 -21.83 22.82
C ASN A 133 -16.42 -21.72 22.09
N TYR A 134 -15.70 -20.61 22.27
CA TYR A 134 -14.40 -20.29 21.66
C TYR A 134 -14.38 -20.35 20.12
N GLN A 135 -15.53 -20.26 19.45
CA GLN A 135 -15.58 -20.20 17.99
C GLN A 135 -14.97 -18.89 17.49
N ARG A 136 -14.08 -19.00 16.52
CA ARG A 136 -13.36 -17.87 15.91
C ARG A 136 -13.69 -17.81 14.43
N GLN A 137 -14.15 -16.65 13.98
CA GLN A 137 -14.59 -16.43 12.60
C GLN A 137 -14.08 -15.09 12.09
N GLY A 138 -13.69 -15.08 10.82
CA GLY A 138 -13.54 -13.87 10.04
C GLY A 138 -14.88 -13.54 9.40
N LEU A 139 -15.29 -12.29 9.49
CA LEU A 139 -16.51 -11.78 8.89
C LEU A 139 -16.15 -10.84 7.75
N LEU A 140 -16.78 -11.03 6.59
CA LEU A 140 -16.84 -10.03 5.51
C LEU A 140 -18.21 -9.38 5.51
N ARG A 141 -18.27 -8.08 5.24
CA ARG A 141 -19.52 -7.29 5.22
C ARG A 141 -19.57 -6.46 3.97
N PHE A 142 -20.73 -6.45 3.32
CA PHE A 142 -20.96 -5.71 2.09
C PHE A 142 -22.19 -4.83 2.25
N TRP A 143 -22.07 -3.59 1.81
CA TRP A 143 -23.07 -2.54 2.01
C TRP A 143 -23.57 -2.01 0.66
N GLY A 144 -24.72 -1.34 0.68
CA GLY A 144 -25.24 -0.64 -0.51
C GLY A 144 -25.94 -1.55 -1.51
N GLU A 145 -26.10 -1.05 -2.73
CA GLU A 145 -26.89 -1.72 -3.79
C GLU A 145 -26.17 -2.95 -4.35
N THR A 146 -24.83 -2.95 -4.38
CA THR A 146 -24.01 -4.06 -4.87
C THR A 146 -23.76 -5.15 -3.83
N GLN A 147 -24.36 -5.05 -2.62
CA GLN A 147 -24.02 -5.95 -1.49
C GLN A 147 -24.24 -7.44 -1.75
N ALA A 148 -25.25 -7.81 -2.55
CA ALA A 148 -25.59 -9.20 -2.81
C ALA A 148 -24.61 -9.82 -3.80
N GLU A 149 -24.35 -9.08 -4.89
CA GLU A 149 -23.38 -9.43 -5.92
C GLU A 149 -21.96 -9.52 -5.35
N MET A 150 -21.53 -8.54 -4.56
CA MET A 150 -20.22 -8.55 -3.92
C MET A 150 -20.06 -9.72 -2.94
N ALA A 151 -21.14 -10.10 -2.24
CA ALA A 151 -21.10 -11.27 -1.36
C ALA A 151 -21.01 -12.58 -2.17
N GLU A 152 -21.69 -12.68 -3.31
CA GLU A 152 -21.57 -13.84 -4.20
C GLU A 152 -20.15 -13.97 -4.77
N LYS A 153 -19.57 -12.88 -5.25
CA LYS A 153 -18.18 -12.82 -5.72
C LYS A 153 -17.19 -13.19 -4.60
N ALA A 154 -17.42 -12.72 -3.38
CA ALA A 154 -16.61 -13.07 -2.22
C ALA A 154 -16.72 -14.56 -1.85
N LEU A 155 -17.90 -15.18 -1.98
CA LEU A 155 -18.06 -16.62 -1.78
C LEU A 155 -17.28 -17.41 -2.83
N ALA A 156 -17.36 -17.02 -4.11
CA ALA A 156 -16.63 -17.67 -5.20
C ALA A 156 -15.11 -17.57 -5.01
N LEU A 157 -14.59 -16.38 -4.68
CA LEU A 157 -13.17 -16.22 -4.32
C LEU A 157 -12.80 -17.00 -3.07
N GLY A 158 -13.71 -17.09 -2.11
CA GLY A 158 -13.54 -17.90 -0.91
C GLY A 158 -13.39 -19.39 -1.21
N GLU A 159 -14.11 -19.92 -2.21
CA GLU A 159 -14.00 -21.32 -2.61
C GLU A 159 -12.67 -21.58 -3.30
N VAL A 160 -12.24 -20.68 -4.18
CA VAL A 160 -10.91 -20.72 -4.83
C VAL A 160 -9.79 -20.70 -3.79
N ALA A 161 -9.89 -19.81 -2.79
CA ALA A 161 -8.95 -19.71 -1.67
C ALA A 161 -9.17 -20.81 -0.61
N SER A 162 -10.10 -21.73 -0.81
CA SER A 162 -10.45 -22.79 0.14
C SER A 162 -10.86 -22.31 1.53
N VAL A 163 -11.29 -21.04 1.68
CA VAL A 163 -11.78 -20.46 2.93
C VAL A 163 -13.30 -20.50 3.09
N THR A 164 -14.05 -20.68 2.00
CA THR A 164 -15.49 -21.00 2.04
C THR A 164 -15.73 -22.35 1.38
N THR A 165 -16.98 -22.78 1.38
CA THR A 165 -17.48 -23.99 0.73
C THR A 165 -18.87 -23.69 0.17
N ALA A 166 -19.41 -24.57 -0.67
CA ALA A 166 -20.77 -24.45 -1.19
C ALA A 166 -21.88 -24.39 -0.11
N ALA A 167 -21.57 -24.73 1.15
CA ALA A 167 -22.49 -24.60 2.28
C ALA A 167 -22.49 -23.19 2.92
N HIS A 168 -21.50 -22.35 2.59
CA HIS A 168 -21.48 -20.97 3.04
C HIS A 168 -22.48 -20.15 2.21
N ALA A 169 -23.20 -19.27 2.90
CA ALA A 169 -24.11 -18.32 2.26
C ALA A 169 -23.96 -16.95 2.93
N ALA A 170 -24.21 -15.91 2.14
CA ALA A 170 -24.32 -14.56 2.68
C ALA A 170 -25.64 -14.44 3.46
N VAL A 171 -25.57 -13.88 4.67
CA VAL A 171 -26.74 -13.60 5.49
C VAL A 171 -26.98 -12.10 5.51
N VAL A 172 -28.15 -11.67 5.07
CA VAL A 172 -28.56 -10.26 5.13
C VAL A 172 -28.94 -9.91 6.57
N HIS A 173 -28.24 -8.94 7.16
CA HIS A 173 -28.50 -8.51 8.52
C HIS A 173 -29.73 -7.60 8.58
N PRO A 174 -30.86 -8.03 9.18
CA PRO A 174 -32.16 -7.38 8.99
C PRO A 174 -32.25 -5.93 9.48
N ARG A 175 -31.47 -5.56 10.50
CA ARG A 175 -31.48 -4.19 11.05
C ARG A 175 -30.56 -3.21 10.33
N ASN A 176 -29.45 -3.72 9.81
CA ASN A 176 -28.37 -2.89 9.29
C ASN A 176 -28.32 -2.92 7.76
N GLY A 177 -28.98 -3.89 7.13
CA GLY A 177 -29.17 -3.97 5.69
C GLY A 177 -27.91 -4.33 4.91
N TYR A 178 -26.89 -4.93 5.57
CA TYR A 178 -25.67 -5.43 4.93
C TYR A 178 -25.70 -6.95 4.77
N SER A 179 -25.01 -7.47 3.74
CA SER A 179 -24.73 -8.89 3.54
C SER A 179 -23.48 -9.28 4.32
N GLN A 180 -23.52 -10.40 5.04
CA GLN A 180 -22.40 -10.88 5.84
C GLN A 180 -22.03 -12.32 5.50
N ILE A 181 -20.74 -12.60 5.38
CA ILE A 181 -20.18 -13.95 5.25
C ILE A 181 -19.32 -14.23 6.48
N ASN A 182 -19.49 -15.41 7.07
CA ASN A 182 -18.73 -15.83 8.25
C ASN A 182 -17.90 -17.06 7.88
N SER A 183 -16.60 -17.06 8.16
CA SER A 183 -15.76 -18.24 7.94
C SER A 183 -14.66 -18.39 9.00
N ALA A 184 -14.54 -19.60 9.54
CA ALA A 184 -13.44 -19.97 10.42
C ALA A 184 -12.10 -20.10 9.66
N LYS A 185 -12.14 -20.49 8.38
CA LYS A 185 -10.93 -20.55 7.56
C LYS A 185 -10.47 -19.16 7.11
N LEU A 186 -11.38 -18.22 6.92
CA LEU A 186 -11.01 -16.81 6.72
C LEU A 186 -10.32 -16.24 7.95
N TYR A 187 -10.76 -16.61 9.16
CA TYR A 187 -10.03 -16.28 10.39
C TYR A 187 -8.60 -16.83 10.34
N GLN A 188 -8.43 -18.10 9.97
CA GLN A 188 -7.12 -18.76 9.88
C GLN A 188 -6.22 -18.06 8.86
N LEU A 189 -6.74 -17.76 7.67
CA LEU A 189 -6.03 -17.01 6.62
C LEU A 189 -5.60 -15.63 7.11
N ALA A 190 -6.50 -14.87 7.75
CA ALA A 190 -6.14 -13.57 8.31
C ALA A 190 -5.00 -13.70 9.34
N THR A 191 -5.07 -14.70 10.22
CA THR A 191 -4.02 -14.93 11.22
C THR A 191 -2.70 -15.44 10.63
N SER A 192 -2.71 -16.19 9.52
CA SER A 192 -1.47 -16.64 8.88
C SER A 192 -0.70 -15.50 8.24
N PHE A 193 -1.39 -14.43 7.86
CA PHE A 193 -0.79 -13.15 7.42
C PHE A 193 -0.59 -12.16 8.60
N GLY A 194 -0.66 -12.62 9.84
CA GLY A 194 -0.31 -11.84 11.03
C GLY A 194 -1.39 -10.85 11.50
N LEU A 195 -2.59 -10.88 10.90
CA LEU A 195 -3.72 -10.09 11.39
C LEU A 195 -4.24 -10.70 12.70
N LYS A 196 -4.67 -9.84 13.63
CA LYS A 196 -5.26 -10.26 14.90
C LYS A 196 -6.33 -9.27 15.34
N GLN A 197 -7.19 -9.69 16.27
CA GLN A 197 -8.18 -8.80 16.85
C GLN A 197 -7.50 -7.55 17.44
N GLY A 198 -8.01 -6.37 17.10
CA GLY A 198 -7.40 -5.08 17.49
C GLY A 198 -6.22 -4.62 16.61
N LEU A 199 -5.70 -5.48 15.72
CA LEU A 199 -4.68 -5.13 14.73
C LEU A 199 -5.17 -5.54 13.33
N LYS A 200 -6.05 -4.71 12.76
CA LYS A 200 -6.51 -4.79 11.38
C LYS A 200 -5.75 -3.78 10.53
N THR A 201 -4.48 -4.04 10.27
CA THR A 201 -3.62 -3.18 9.45
C THR A 201 -2.71 -4.04 8.56
N ILE A 202 -1.98 -3.42 7.65
CA ILE A 202 -1.06 -4.14 6.76
C ILE A 202 0.17 -4.60 7.56
N THR A 203 0.41 -5.90 7.57
CA THR A 203 1.53 -6.51 8.29
C THR A 203 2.74 -6.70 7.37
N PRO A 204 3.93 -6.95 7.90
CA PRO A 204 5.07 -7.36 7.08
C PRO A 204 4.79 -8.60 6.23
N ALA A 205 4.03 -9.58 6.73
CA ALA A 205 3.66 -10.77 5.97
C ALA A 205 2.80 -10.45 4.73
N ILE A 206 1.95 -9.42 4.83
CA ILE A 206 1.17 -8.91 3.69
C ILE A 206 2.08 -8.18 2.70
N GLU A 207 3.00 -7.33 3.16
CA GLU A 207 3.94 -6.65 2.27
C GLU A 207 4.97 -7.62 1.62
N GLN A 208 5.26 -8.77 2.22
CA GLN A 208 6.16 -9.79 1.67
C GLN A 208 5.49 -10.76 0.68
N ALA A 209 4.17 -10.64 0.50
CA ALA A 209 3.38 -11.57 -0.29
C ALA A 209 3.70 -11.52 -1.80
N SER A 210 3.15 -12.49 -2.55
CA SER A 210 3.34 -12.60 -4.00
C SER A 210 2.77 -11.40 -4.77
N TYR A 211 3.22 -11.25 -6.02
CA TYR A 211 2.67 -10.25 -6.94
C TYR A 211 1.16 -10.42 -7.13
N ALA A 212 0.69 -11.66 -7.31
CA ALA A 212 -0.73 -11.97 -7.49
C ALA A 212 -1.54 -11.60 -6.23
N PHE A 213 -1.00 -11.91 -5.05
CA PHE A 213 -1.62 -11.51 -3.78
C PHE A 213 -1.73 -9.99 -3.68
N TYR A 214 -0.69 -9.23 -4.06
CA TYR A 214 -0.71 -7.77 -4.09
C TYR A 214 -1.87 -7.22 -4.94
N GLN A 215 -2.05 -7.75 -6.15
CA GLN A 215 -3.13 -7.33 -7.05
C GLN A 215 -4.49 -7.55 -6.42
N GLY A 216 -4.73 -8.75 -5.89
CA GLY A 216 -5.97 -9.10 -5.21
C GLY A 216 -6.20 -8.25 -3.97
N PHE A 217 -5.18 -8.13 -3.12
CA PHE A 217 -5.24 -7.39 -1.86
C PHE A 217 -5.60 -5.92 -2.05
N LEU A 218 -4.90 -5.25 -2.96
CA LEU A 218 -5.22 -3.86 -3.28
C LEU A 218 -6.64 -3.76 -3.87
N ARG A 219 -7.03 -4.64 -4.80
CA ARG A 219 -8.39 -4.66 -5.35
C ARG A 219 -9.45 -4.79 -4.27
N GLY A 220 -9.32 -5.76 -3.37
CA GLY A 220 -10.27 -5.98 -2.27
C GLY A 220 -10.36 -4.83 -1.27
N LEU A 221 -9.22 -4.18 -0.97
CA LEU A 221 -9.18 -3.01 -0.10
C LEU A 221 -9.84 -1.79 -0.75
N PHE A 222 -9.60 -1.55 -2.04
CA PHE A 222 -10.24 -0.49 -2.80
C PHE A 222 -11.73 -0.78 -3.09
N ASP A 223 -12.14 -2.05 -3.19
CA ASP A 223 -13.54 -2.44 -3.26
C ASP A 223 -14.28 -2.16 -1.95
N ALA A 224 -13.63 -2.32 -0.79
CA ALA A 224 -14.21 -1.94 0.50
C ALA A 224 -14.28 -0.41 0.68
N ASP A 225 -13.11 0.23 0.77
CA ASP A 225 -13.00 1.63 1.22
C ASP A 225 -12.60 2.62 0.12
N GLY A 226 -12.35 2.11 -1.10
CA GLY A 226 -11.93 2.92 -2.24
C GLY A 226 -13.09 3.56 -2.98
N SER A 227 -12.81 4.66 -3.68
CA SER A 227 -13.79 5.36 -4.51
C SER A 227 -13.15 5.96 -5.75
N VAL A 228 -13.90 5.99 -6.84
CA VAL A 228 -13.55 6.75 -8.05
C VAL A 228 -14.19 8.13 -7.95
N GLN A 229 -13.37 9.17 -7.97
CA GLN A 229 -13.79 10.56 -7.74
C GLN A 229 -13.29 11.49 -8.85
N GLY A 230 -13.94 12.66 -8.95
CA GLY A 230 -13.52 13.74 -9.83
C GLY A 230 -14.27 13.76 -11.16
N SER A 231 -13.76 14.61 -12.06
CA SER A 231 -14.30 14.82 -13.41
C SER A 231 -13.17 15.25 -14.34
N GLN A 232 -13.42 15.31 -15.65
CA GLN A 232 -12.42 15.76 -16.62
C GLN A 232 -11.90 17.19 -16.34
N GLU A 233 -12.76 18.07 -15.79
CA GLU A 233 -12.38 19.45 -15.44
C GLU A 233 -11.53 19.52 -14.17
N LYS A 234 -11.87 18.72 -13.15
CA LYS A 234 -11.24 18.76 -11.81
C LYS A 234 -10.11 17.73 -11.65
N GLY A 235 -9.90 16.89 -12.64
CA GLY A 235 -9.06 15.70 -12.58
C GLY A 235 -9.81 14.49 -12.02
N VAL A 236 -9.55 13.32 -12.60
CA VAL A 236 -10.03 12.03 -12.10
C VAL A 236 -9.02 11.48 -11.10
N SER A 237 -9.51 10.80 -10.06
CA SER A 237 -8.65 10.10 -9.09
C SER A 237 -9.35 8.88 -8.51
N VAL A 238 -8.58 7.84 -8.19
CA VAL A 238 -9.01 6.74 -7.32
C VAL A 238 -8.49 7.07 -5.93
N ARG A 239 -9.37 7.02 -4.91
CA ARG A 239 -9.05 7.44 -3.54
C ARG A 239 -9.37 6.36 -2.53
N LEU A 240 -8.54 6.25 -1.50
CA LEU A 240 -8.72 5.37 -0.36
C LEU A 240 -8.69 6.20 0.92
N ALA A 241 -9.82 6.27 1.63
CA ALA A 241 -9.94 7.02 2.87
C ALA A 241 -9.70 6.11 4.07
N GLN A 242 -8.80 6.47 4.98
CA GLN A 242 -8.45 5.66 6.15
C GLN A 242 -8.12 6.54 7.36
N SER A 243 -8.32 5.99 8.57
CA SER A 243 -7.89 6.63 9.81
C SER A 243 -6.53 6.16 10.32
N ASP A 244 -6.02 5.06 9.76
CA ASP A 244 -4.69 4.53 10.02
C ASP A 244 -3.72 5.04 8.95
N LEU A 245 -2.85 5.99 9.31
CA LEU A 245 -1.85 6.53 8.40
C LEU A 245 -0.81 5.47 7.99
N GLY A 246 -0.40 4.60 8.92
CA GLY A 246 0.58 3.55 8.64
C GLY A 246 0.08 2.54 7.63
N LEU A 247 -1.23 2.26 7.64
CA LEU A 247 -1.89 1.46 6.60
C LEU A 247 -1.78 2.15 5.24
N LEU A 248 -2.06 3.46 5.13
CA LEU A 248 -1.92 4.18 3.86
C LEU A 248 -0.47 4.24 3.37
N GLU A 249 0.50 4.41 4.25
CA GLU A 249 1.93 4.38 3.90
C GLU A 249 2.34 2.99 3.35
N ALA A 250 1.82 1.92 3.95
CA ALA A 250 2.02 0.57 3.42
C ALA A 250 1.35 0.37 2.06
N VAL A 251 0.10 0.81 1.87
CA VAL A 251 -0.58 0.81 0.56
C VAL A 251 0.22 1.61 -0.47
N GLN A 252 0.76 2.77 -0.11
CA GLN A 252 1.56 3.59 -1.00
C GLN A 252 2.84 2.88 -1.46
N ARG A 253 3.55 2.18 -0.56
CA ARG A 253 4.69 1.33 -0.93
C ARG A 253 4.28 0.17 -1.83
N MET A 254 3.16 -0.49 -1.51
CA MET A 254 2.66 -1.61 -2.30
C MET A 254 2.30 -1.19 -3.73
N LEU A 255 1.59 -0.06 -3.89
CA LEU A 255 1.25 0.52 -5.18
C LEU A 255 2.51 0.93 -5.96
N LEU A 256 3.49 1.56 -5.31
CA LEU A 256 4.70 2.01 -5.98
C LEU A 256 5.51 0.85 -6.57
N ARG A 257 5.54 -0.30 -5.89
CA ARG A 257 6.17 -1.54 -6.40
C ARG A 257 5.49 -2.08 -7.65
N LEU A 258 4.18 -1.83 -7.82
CA LEU A 258 3.45 -2.12 -9.07
C LEU A 258 3.59 -1.00 -10.11
N GLY A 259 4.42 0.02 -9.85
CA GLY A 259 4.63 1.15 -10.75
C GLY A 259 3.53 2.21 -10.69
N ILE A 260 2.77 2.26 -9.58
CA ILE A 260 1.67 3.21 -9.35
C ILE A 260 2.11 4.18 -8.24
N ALA A 261 2.50 5.39 -8.60
CA ALA A 261 2.74 6.44 -7.60
C ALA A 261 1.42 6.97 -7.04
N SER A 262 1.42 7.36 -5.77
CA SER A 262 0.24 7.91 -5.10
C SER A 262 0.61 8.99 -4.09
N THR A 263 -0.37 9.80 -3.70
CA THR A 263 -0.21 10.89 -2.73
C THR A 263 -1.08 10.64 -1.51
N ILE A 264 -0.51 10.73 -0.31
CA ILE A 264 -1.25 10.68 0.95
C ILE A 264 -1.51 12.11 1.43
N TYR A 265 -2.79 12.49 1.45
CA TYR A 265 -3.24 13.71 2.11
C TYR A 265 -3.60 13.40 3.56
N GLN A 266 -2.84 13.98 4.48
CA GLN A 266 -3.08 13.80 5.91
C GLN A 266 -4.15 14.76 6.43
N GLU A 267 -4.88 14.34 7.47
CA GLU A 267 -5.85 15.16 8.21
C GLU A 267 -6.88 15.90 7.34
N ARG A 268 -7.32 15.27 6.24
CA ARG A 268 -8.41 15.78 5.38
C ARG A 268 -9.68 16.07 6.18
N ARG A 269 -9.89 15.33 7.26
CA ARG A 269 -10.79 15.72 8.34
C ARG A 269 -10.08 15.53 9.68
N PRO A 270 -9.90 16.59 10.48
CA PRO A 270 -9.18 16.51 11.75
C PRO A 270 -9.93 15.65 12.77
N ALA A 271 -9.20 15.09 13.73
CA ALA A 271 -9.79 14.37 14.84
C ALA A 271 -10.71 15.30 15.66
N GLY A 272 -11.80 14.75 16.19
CA GLY A 272 -12.74 15.53 17.00
C GLY A 272 -14.08 14.84 17.20
N GLU A 273 -14.91 15.45 18.03
CA GLU A 273 -16.28 14.98 18.28
C GLU A 273 -17.17 15.22 17.07
N ARG A 274 -17.93 14.20 16.68
CA ARG A 274 -18.90 14.28 15.59
C ARG A 274 -20.18 13.57 16.00
N LEU A 275 -21.32 14.11 15.57
CA LEU A 275 -22.59 13.41 15.68
C LEU A 275 -22.65 12.35 14.59
N LEU A 276 -22.62 11.08 14.99
CA LEU A 276 -22.81 9.94 14.11
C LEU A 276 -24.05 9.15 14.54
N PRO A 277 -24.71 8.43 13.61
CA PRO A 277 -25.81 7.56 13.96
C PRO A 277 -25.33 6.43 14.89
N ASP A 278 -26.02 6.23 16.00
CA ASP A 278 -25.81 5.07 16.86
C ASP A 278 -26.48 3.81 16.26
N SER A 279 -26.47 2.71 17.02
CA SER A 279 -27.12 1.45 16.60
C SER A 279 -28.65 1.56 16.42
N GLN A 280 -29.26 2.64 16.90
CA GLN A 280 -30.67 2.97 16.73
C GLN A 280 -30.88 4.06 15.66
N ARG A 281 -29.82 4.41 14.90
CA ARG A 281 -29.78 5.50 13.91
C ARG A 281 -30.06 6.89 14.51
N GLN A 282 -29.89 7.07 15.81
CA GLN A 282 -30.03 8.36 16.47
C GLN A 282 -28.68 9.09 16.50
N PRO A 283 -28.66 10.43 16.34
CA PRO A 283 -27.41 11.19 16.43
C PRO A 283 -26.83 11.11 17.85
N LYS A 284 -25.62 10.57 17.97
CA LYS A 284 -24.85 10.53 19.22
C LYS A 284 -23.44 11.07 18.97
N ALA A 285 -22.89 11.77 19.95
CA ALA A 285 -21.51 12.26 19.88
C ALA A 285 -20.52 11.10 20.00
N TYR A 286 -19.62 10.98 19.03
CA TYR A 286 -18.51 10.05 19.02
C TYR A 286 -17.21 10.82 18.75
N PHE A 287 -16.14 10.45 19.44
CA PHE A 287 -14.81 10.94 19.10
C PHE A 287 -14.31 10.20 17.85
N CYS A 288 -14.13 10.93 16.75
CA CYS A 288 -13.59 10.41 15.51
C CYS A 288 -12.09 10.71 15.43
N LYS A 289 -11.30 9.69 15.05
CA LYS A 289 -9.90 9.89 14.67
C LYS A 289 -9.79 10.78 13.42
N ALA A 290 -8.60 11.30 13.18
CA ALA A 290 -8.30 11.99 11.93
C ALA A 290 -8.54 11.05 10.74
N GLN A 291 -8.99 11.63 9.62
CA GLN A 291 -9.18 10.92 8.38
C GLN A 291 -8.13 11.41 7.38
N HIS A 292 -7.36 10.45 6.86
CA HIS A 292 -6.36 10.62 5.82
C HIS A 292 -6.91 10.05 4.51
N GLU A 293 -6.31 10.42 3.39
CA GLU A 293 -6.75 9.96 2.08
C GLU A 293 -5.56 9.74 1.17
N LEU A 294 -5.41 8.51 0.66
CA LEU A 294 -4.48 8.21 -0.43
C LEU A 294 -5.19 8.45 -1.76
N ALA A 295 -4.51 9.08 -2.71
CA ALA A 295 -5.02 9.35 -4.04
C ALA A 295 -4.06 8.86 -5.14
N ILE A 296 -4.63 8.15 -6.11
CA ILE A 296 -4.02 7.75 -7.37
C ILE A 296 -4.58 8.66 -8.45
N ALA A 297 -3.72 9.27 -9.25
CA ALA A 297 -4.07 10.20 -10.30
C ALA A 297 -3.10 10.07 -11.48
N ASN A 298 -3.28 10.91 -12.51
CA ASN A 298 -2.40 10.94 -13.69
C ASN A 298 -2.43 9.60 -14.45
N ASP A 299 -1.37 9.29 -15.22
CA ASP A 299 -1.26 8.02 -15.94
C ASP A 299 -1.20 6.79 -15.02
N ASN A 300 -0.99 6.95 -13.72
CA ASN A 300 -1.11 5.86 -12.74
C ASN A 300 -2.53 5.26 -12.69
N LEU A 301 -3.56 6.01 -13.08
CA LEU A 301 -4.93 5.49 -13.14
C LEU A 301 -5.09 4.39 -14.18
N GLN A 302 -4.40 4.51 -15.31
CA GLN A 302 -4.43 3.49 -16.34
C GLN A 302 -3.73 2.21 -15.85
N ILE A 303 -2.57 2.36 -15.22
CA ILE A 303 -1.85 1.23 -14.63
C ILE A 303 -2.68 0.58 -13.50
N PHE A 304 -3.35 1.38 -12.67
CA PHE A 304 -4.28 0.86 -11.66
C PHE A 304 -5.42 0.07 -12.29
N ALA A 305 -6.06 0.59 -13.35
CA ALA A 305 -7.16 -0.10 -14.03
C ALA A 305 -6.71 -1.43 -14.65
N GLU A 306 -5.49 -1.49 -15.19
CA GLU A 306 -4.93 -2.66 -15.85
C GLU A 306 -4.47 -3.74 -14.85
N LEU A 307 -3.81 -3.35 -13.75
CA LEU A 307 -3.21 -4.31 -12.80
C LEU A 307 -4.10 -4.64 -11.61
N ILE A 308 -4.92 -3.70 -11.15
CA ILE A 308 -5.69 -3.81 -9.92
C ILE A 308 -7.18 -3.73 -10.24
N GLY A 309 -7.68 -2.63 -10.78
CA GLY A 309 -9.10 -2.44 -11.07
C GLY A 309 -10.00 -2.58 -9.83
N PHE A 310 -11.27 -2.87 -10.07
CA PHE A 310 -12.29 -3.15 -9.06
C PHE A 310 -13.02 -4.44 -9.40
N LEU A 311 -13.41 -5.19 -8.37
CA LEU A 311 -14.34 -6.31 -8.54
C LEU A 311 -15.80 -5.83 -8.47
N ASP A 312 -16.05 -4.71 -7.78
CA ASP A 312 -17.33 -3.99 -7.81
C ASP A 312 -17.55 -3.36 -9.20
N GLU A 313 -18.58 -3.84 -9.90
CA GLU A 313 -18.88 -3.45 -11.28
C GLU A 313 -19.19 -1.96 -11.40
N ALA A 314 -19.94 -1.39 -10.46
CA ALA A 314 -20.28 0.04 -10.50
C ALA A 314 -19.02 0.91 -10.36
N LYS A 315 -18.05 0.51 -9.52
CA LYS A 315 -16.75 1.20 -9.42
C LYS A 315 -15.92 1.01 -10.69
N GLN A 316 -15.86 -0.21 -11.23
CA GLN A 316 -15.09 -0.52 -12.43
C GLN A 316 -15.62 0.19 -13.67
N GLU A 317 -16.94 0.20 -13.87
CA GLU A 317 -17.60 0.94 -14.96
C GLU A 317 -17.32 2.43 -14.86
N LYS A 318 -17.48 3.01 -13.67
CA LYS A 318 -17.19 4.44 -13.44
C LYS A 318 -15.73 4.79 -13.74
N LEU A 319 -14.78 3.95 -13.33
CA LEU A 319 -13.37 4.14 -13.67
C LEU A 319 -13.16 4.08 -15.19
N THR A 320 -13.76 3.10 -15.84
CA THR A 320 -13.64 2.86 -17.29
C THR A 320 -14.23 4.01 -18.09
N GLU A 321 -15.42 4.51 -17.72
CA GLU A 321 -16.07 5.67 -18.33
C GLU A 321 -15.19 6.92 -18.23
N LEU A 322 -14.68 7.21 -17.03
CA LEU A 322 -13.83 8.37 -16.78
C LEU A 322 -12.50 8.27 -17.51
N LEU A 323 -11.91 7.08 -17.64
CA LEU A 323 -10.71 6.85 -18.45
C LEU A 323 -10.99 7.01 -19.95
N GLY A 324 -12.12 6.50 -20.44
CA GLY A 324 -12.53 6.62 -21.85
C GLY A 324 -12.90 8.05 -22.27
N ALA A 325 -13.29 8.90 -21.33
CA ALA A 325 -13.63 10.30 -21.59
C ALA A 325 -12.42 11.23 -21.76
N TYR A 326 -11.18 10.75 -21.54
CA TYR A 326 -9.97 11.55 -21.74
C TYR A 326 -9.72 11.85 -23.22
N LYS A 327 -9.73 13.14 -23.58
CA LYS A 327 -9.41 13.61 -24.96
C LYS A 327 -7.91 13.62 -25.27
N ARG A 328 -7.08 13.58 -24.23
CA ARG A 328 -5.61 13.59 -24.30
C ARG A 328 -5.09 12.55 -23.32
N GLN A 329 -3.92 12.01 -23.59
CA GLN A 329 -3.26 11.14 -22.62
C GLN A 329 -3.13 11.86 -21.26
N PRO A 330 -3.42 11.18 -20.14
CA PRO A 330 -3.19 11.73 -18.82
C PRO A 330 -1.73 12.19 -18.65
N ASN A 331 -1.52 13.12 -17.73
CA ASN A 331 -0.16 13.56 -17.41
C ASN A 331 0.70 12.36 -17.00
N ARG A 332 1.93 12.30 -17.51
CA ARG A 332 2.87 11.24 -17.17
C ARG A 332 3.40 11.41 -15.75
N GLU A 333 3.37 10.35 -14.95
CA GLU A 333 4.02 10.32 -13.64
C GLU A 333 5.53 10.50 -13.76
N ARG A 334 6.07 11.35 -12.91
CA ARG A 334 7.50 11.70 -12.86
C ARG A 334 8.26 10.91 -11.82
N PHE A 335 7.57 10.15 -10.95
CA PHE A 335 8.19 9.34 -9.91
C PHE A 335 9.14 10.18 -9.05
N THR A 336 8.61 11.28 -8.53
CA THR A 336 9.33 12.20 -7.64
C THR A 336 8.54 12.41 -6.38
N ALA A 337 9.25 12.63 -5.28
CA ALA A 337 8.70 13.05 -4.03
C ALA A 337 9.36 14.37 -3.58
N THR A 338 8.59 15.30 -3.05
CA THR A 338 9.03 16.64 -2.64
C THR A 338 9.28 16.65 -1.15
N VAL A 339 10.53 16.88 -0.72
CA VAL A 339 10.92 16.94 0.69
C VAL A 339 10.14 18.06 1.39
N VAL A 340 9.48 17.73 2.50
CA VAL A 340 8.78 18.71 3.35
C VAL A 340 9.56 18.96 4.65
N SER A 341 10.17 17.92 5.21
CA SER A 341 10.98 18.02 6.42
C SER A 341 12.11 17.01 6.43
N LEU A 342 13.17 17.39 7.15
CA LEU A 342 14.33 16.57 7.46
C LEU A 342 14.62 16.75 8.94
N GLU A 343 14.33 15.72 9.74
CA GLU A 343 14.39 15.81 11.21
C GLU A 343 15.38 14.79 11.77
N ALA A 344 16.01 15.09 12.90
CA ALA A 344 16.80 14.09 13.63
C ALA A 344 15.86 13.02 14.22
N ASP A 345 16.19 11.75 14.07
CA ASP A 345 15.30 10.63 14.40
C ASP A 345 16.00 9.57 15.27
N GLY A 346 16.82 10.04 16.20
CA GLY A 346 17.54 9.21 17.15
C GLY A 346 18.83 8.62 16.61
N VAL A 347 19.28 7.55 17.27
CA VAL A 347 20.53 6.84 16.98
C VAL A 347 20.20 5.35 16.94
N GLU A 348 20.47 4.71 15.81
CA GLU A 348 20.12 3.30 15.58
C GLU A 348 21.26 2.55 14.88
N THR A 349 21.20 1.23 14.92
CA THR A 349 22.03 0.39 14.04
C THR A 349 21.57 0.60 12.61
N VAL A 350 22.51 0.96 11.74
CA VAL A 350 22.23 1.21 10.33
C VAL A 350 22.97 0.22 9.45
N TYR A 351 22.41 0.00 8.28
CA TYR A 351 22.83 -1.04 7.35
C TYR A 351 23.01 -0.46 5.95
N ASP A 352 23.79 -1.15 5.15
CA ASP A 352 24.00 -0.80 3.76
C ASP A 352 24.27 -2.05 2.94
N CYS A 353 24.15 -1.96 1.61
CA CYS A 353 24.46 -3.06 0.71
C CYS A 353 25.20 -2.54 -0.51
N THR A 354 25.93 -3.43 -1.18
CA THR A 354 26.56 -3.11 -2.46
C THR A 354 25.81 -3.80 -3.59
N VAL A 355 25.21 -3.02 -4.48
CA VAL A 355 24.74 -3.47 -5.80
C VAL A 355 25.78 -3.12 -6.87
N PRO A 356 26.56 -4.10 -7.39
CA PRO A 356 27.57 -3.84 -8.41
C PRO A 356 26.95 -3.38 -9.73
N GLY A 357 27.50 -2.31 -10.32
CA GLY A 357 26.99 -1.71 -11.55
C GLY A 357 26.21 -0.42 -11.29
N PRO A 358 24.90 -0.47 -11.03
CA PRO A 358 24.07 0.73 -10.91
C PRO A 358 24.30 1.52 -9.60
N ALA A 359 25.00 0.92 -8.63
CA ALA A 359 25.40 1.51 -7.36
C ALA A 359 24.26 2.15 -6.56
N ARG A 360 23.08 1.54 -6.62
CA ARG A 360 21.86 2.02 -5.96
C ARG A 360 20.94 0.85 -5.63
N PHE A 361 19.97 1.07 -4.75
CA PHE A 361 18.93 0.11 -4.41
C PHE A 361 17.63 0.82 -4.02
N ASP A 362 16.53 0.06 -3.97
CA ASP A 362 15.23 0.54 -3.52
C ASP A 362 15.18 0.66 -1.99
N ALA A 363 14.80 1.84 -1.48
CA ALA A 363 14.64 2.09 -0.06
C ALA A 363 13.28 2.75 0.23
N ASN A 364 12.30 1.94 0.64
CA ASN A 364 10.89 2.35 0.77
C ASN A 364 10.30 2.96 -0.52
N GLY A 365 10.81 2.59 -1.70
CA GLY A 365 10.43 3.21 -2.97
C GLY A 365 11.35 4.33 -3.45
N LEU A 366 12.20 4.88 -2.58
CA LEU A 366 13.14 5.96 -2.92
C LEU A 366 14.43 5.37 -3.51
N VAL A 367 15.05 6.13 -4.42
CA VAL A 367 16.33 5.77 -5.03
C VAL A 367 17.48 6.13 -4.07
N ALA A 368 18.07 5.12 -3.43
CA ALA A 368 19.19 5.26 -2.51
C ALA A 368 20.50 4.76 -3.14
N HIS A 369 21.61 5.46 -2.92
CA HIS A 369 22.94 5.03 -3.38
C HIS A 369 23.54 3.98 -2.44
N ASN A 370 24.41 3.10 -2.94
CA ASN A 370 25.29 2.30 -2.07
C ASN A 370 26.14 3.25 -1.19
N CYS A 371 26.57 2.85 0.00
CA CYS A 371 27.42 3.66 0.86
C CYS A 371 28.88 3.22 0.85
#